data_AF-A0A3R7TTB9-F1
#
_entry.id   AF-A0A3R7TTB9-F1
#
_cell.length_a   1.000
_cell.length_b   1.000
_cell.length_c   1.000
_cell.angle_alpha   90.00
_cell.angle_beta   90.00
_cell.angle_gamma   90.00
#
_symmetry.space_group_name_H-M   'P 1'
#
loop_
_entity.id
_entity.type
_entity.pdbx_description
1 polymer ?
#
loop_
_entity_poly.entity_id
_entity_poly.type
_entity_poly.pdbx_seq_one_letter_code
_entity_poly.pdbx_strand_id
1 'polypeptide(L)'
;MTLQTRIDPQASLNETHAFTNENYSYHSRRQSNGDLFVSGTTDMNWFCVHTKPGKESFVEHHLTNEIGLDCYFPRLKRKKIIRRVKRIVTEPLFPRYLFCQLDLASSYRAVRYAKDVVNIVNSGERPKVVADHTIAQLKIWAGEKNDIITLEPKPFETGESVEITSGP
;
A
#
# COMPACT_ATOMS: atom_id res chain seq x y z
N MET A 1 48.80 20.71 -32.52
CA MET A 1 48.34 21.51 -33.69
C MET A 1 47.03 20.91 -34.15
N THR A 2 46.01 21.76 -34.21
CA THR A 2 44.56 21.53 -34.23
C THR A 2 44.07 20.66 -35.39
N LEU A 3 43.16 19.72 -35.10
CA LEU A 3 42.13 19.29 -36.05
C LEU A 3 40.77 19.19 -35.34
N GLN A 4 39.90 20.10 -35.78
CA GLN A 4 38.48 20.17 -35.54
C GLN A 4 37.79 18.97 -36.21
N THR A 5 36.91 18.26 -35.52
CA THR A 5 35.87 17.49 -36.24
C THR A 5 34.56 17.51 -35.47
N ARG A 6 33.55 18.00 -36.19
CA ARG A 6 32.16 18.20 -35.81
C ARG A 6 31.50 16.91 -35.33
N ILE A 7 30.68 17.05 -34.30
CA ILE A 7 29.70 16.06 -33.87
C ILE A 7 28.52 16.14 -34.83
N ASP A 8 28.22 15.04 -35.50
CA ASP A 8 26.87 14.58 -35.86
C ASP A 8 26.95 13.07 -36.02
N PRO A 9 26.01 12.32 -35.42
CA PRO A 9 25.42 11.24 -36.18
C PRO A 9 23.90 11.16 -35.97
N GLN A 10 23.16 11.57 -36.99
CA GLN A 10 21.86 10.97 -37.32
C GLN A 10 22.12 9.77 -38.23
N ALA A 11 21.87 8.56 -37.73
CA ALA A 11 21.64 7.38 -38.55
C ALA A 11 20.81 6.37 -37.75
N SER A 12 19.61 6.15 -38.24
CA SER A 12 18.58 5.22 -37.81
C SER A 12 18.91 3.75 -38.10
N LEU A 13 18.04 2.85 -37.60
CA LEU A 13 17.76 1.47 -38.06
C LEU A 13 18.72 0.39 -37.48
N ASN A 14 18.30 -0.66 -36.74
CA ASN A 14 17.10 -1.50 -36.86
C ASN A 14 16.72 -2.24 -35.55
N GLU A 15 15.43 -2.59 -35.51
CA GLU A 15 14.69 -3.60 -34.74
C GLU A 15 15.53 -4.78 -34.19
N THR A 16 15.27 -5.36 -33.01
CA THR A 16 14.23 -6.37 -32.71
C THR A 16 14.47 -6.76 -31.23
N HIS A 17 13.53 -6.70 -30.28
CA HIS A 17 12.53 -7.74 -29.99
C HIS A 17 11.42 -7.15 -29.12
N ALA A 18 10.25 -6.97 -29.72
CA ALA A 18 8.96 -7.02 -29.04
C ALA A 18 8.61 -8.48 -28.68
N PHE A 19 7.53 -8.64 -27.89
CA PHE A 19 6.91 -9.86 -27.34
C PHE A 19 7.39 -10.26 -25.93
N THR A 20 6.58 -10.26 -24.86
CA THR A 20 5.13 -10.09 -24.69
C THR A 20 4.85 -9.49 -23.31
N ASN A 21 4.04 -8.44 -23.24
CA ASN A 21 3.16 -8.29 -22.08
C ASN A 21 1.81 -7.70 -22.51
N GLU A 22 1.17 -8.38 -23.47
CA GLU A 22 -0.27 -8.29 -23.66
C GLU A 22 -0.93 -8.93 -22.44
N ASN A 23 -1.19 -8.16 -21.38
CA ASN A 23 -2.29 -8.40 -20.41
C ASN A 23 -2.32 -7.42 -19.22
N TYR A 24 -1.97 -6.15 -19.44
CA TYR A 24 -2.31 -5.05 -18.52
C TYR A 24 -3.42 -4.17 -19.09
N SER A 25 -4.56 -4.78 -19.39
CA SER A 25 -5.81 -4.07 -19.65
C SER A 25 -6.51 -3.76 -18.32
N TYR A 26 -6.08 -2.68 -17.65
CA TYR A 26 -6.96 -2.02 -16.70
C TYR A 26 -8.17 -1.51 -17.48
N HIS A 27 -9.32 -2.12 -17.20
CA HIS A 27 -10.56 -1.71 -17.83
C HIS A 27 -10.91 -0.33 -17.28
N SER A 28 -10.65 0.70 -18.08
CA SER A 28 -11.25 2.01 -17.90
C SER A 28 -12.76 1.80 -17.83
N ARG A 29 -13.35 2.15 -16.69
CA ARG A 29 -14.80 2.20 -16.54
C ARG A 29 -15.31 3.21 -17.56
N ARG A 30 -15.88 2.72 -18.66
CA ARG A 30 -16.58 3.52 -19.67
C ARG A 30 -17.72 4.26 -18.98
N GLN A 31 -17.56 5.56 -18.78
CA GLN A 31 -18.68 6.49 -18.82
C GLN A 31 -18.52 7.28 -20.12
N SER A 32 -19.53 7.15 -20.98
CA SER A 32 -19.69 7.86 -22.23
C SER A 32 -19.77 9.37 -21.96
N ASN A 33 -18.76 10.11 -22.41
CA ASN A 33 -18.91 11.38 -23.12
C ASN A 33 -17.57 11.71 -23.76
N GLY A 34 -17.60 12.04 -25.05
CA GLY A 34 -16.41 12.28 -25.85
C GLY A 34 -15.61 13.45 -25.31
N ASP A 35 -14.30 13.23 -25.14
CA ASP A 35 -13.29 14.06 -25.77
C ASP A 35 -11.92 13.36 -25.73
N LEU A 36 -11.17 13.60 -26.80
CA LEU A 36 -9.91 12.97 -27.18
C LEU A 36 -8.72 13.64 -26.47
N PHE A 37 -8.04 12.91 -25.59
CA PHE A 37 -6.57 12.83 -25.45
C PHE A 37 -6.29 11.96 -24.21
N VAL A 38 -5.83 10.72 -24.39
CA VAL A 38 -5.29 9.93 -23.26
C VAL A 38 -3.84 10.38 -23.05
N SER A 39 -3.66 11.51 -22.37
CA SER A 39 -2.47 11.68 -21.55
C SER A 39 -2.50 10.52 -20.55
N GLY A 40 -1.48 9.66 -20.54
CA GLY A 40 -1.45 8.45 -19.74
C GLY A 40 -1.93 8.71 -18.31
N THR A 41 -3.12 8.20 -17.98
CA THR A 41 -3.66 8.31 -16.64
C THR A 41 -2.87 7.34 -15.78
N THR A 42 -1.90 7.88 -15.06
CA THR A 42 -1.16 7.20 -14.00
C THR A 42 -2.16 6.90 -12.89
N ASP A 43 -2.93 5.82 -13.04
CA ASP A 43 -3.99 5.45 -12.09
C ASP A 43 -3.35 4.96 -10.79
N MET A 44 -3.14 5.91 -9.86
CA MET A 44 -2.66 5.66 -8.51
C MET A 44 -3.73 4.92 -7.73
N ASN A 45 -3.49 3.63 -7.47
CA ASN A 45 -4.42 2.76 -6.78
C ASN A 45 -3.82 2.27 -5.46
N TRP A 46 -4.66 2.00 -4.46
CA TRP A 46 -4.21 1.38 -3.21
C TRP A 46 -4.02 -0.12 -3.38
N PHE A 47 -2.89 -0.62 -2.89
CA PHE A 47 -2.61 -2.05 -2.82
C PHE A 47 -2.22 -2.44 -1.40
N CYS A 48 -2.47 -3.70 -1.05
CA CYS A 48 -2.03 -4.27 0.22
C CYS A 48 -0.63 -4.86 0.05
N VAL A 49 0.31 -4.39 0.86
CA VAL A 49 1.70 -4.84 0.89
C VAL A 49 1.88 -5.78 2.07
N HIS A 50 2.41 -6.97 1.79
CA HIS A 50 2.76 -7.98 2.78
C HIS A 50 4.23 -7.83 3.16
N THR A 51 4.50 -7.66 4.46
CA THR A 51 5.85 -7.43 4.98
C THR A 51 6.38 -8.65 5.73
N LYS A 52 7.68 -8.61 6.03
CA LYS A 52 8.27 -9.50 7.04
C LYS A 52 7.66 -9.18 8.42
N PRO A 53 7.55 -10.18 9.32
CA PRO A 53 7.05 -9.97 10.68
C PRO A 53 7.81 -8.86 11.41
N GLY A 54 7.07 -7.89 11.98
CA GLY A 54 7.65 -6.81 12.80
C GLY A 54 8.41 -5.74 12.00
N LYS A 55 8.36 -5.78 10.66
CA LYS A 55 9.02 -4.81 9.78
C LYS A 55 8.07 -3.81 9.14
N GLU A 56 6.79 -3.84 9.49
CA GLU A 56 5.73 -3.00 8.91
C GLU A 56 6.10 -1.52 8.95
N SER A 57 6.54 -1.03 10.12
CA SER A 57 6.92 0.39 10.31
C SER A 57 8.18 0.78 9.55
N PHE A 58 9.10 -0.17 9.32
CA PHE A 58 10.30 0.09 8.53
C PHE A 58 9.97 0.14 7.04
N VAL A 59 9.08 -0.75 6.58
CA VAL A 59 8.60 -0.75 5.21
C VAL A 59 7.82 0.53 4.91
N GLU A 60 6.88 0.93 5.78
CA GLU A 60 6.14 2.19 5.62
C GLU A 60 7.07 3.39 5.52
N HIS A 61 8.04 3.52 6.42
CA HIS A 61 9.05 4.58 6.36
C HIS A 61 9.87 4.54 5.05
N HIS A 62 10.30 3.35 4.61
CA HIS A 62 11.09 3.20 3.39
C HIS A 62 10.28 3.56 2.13
N LEU A 63 9.05 3.05 2.01
CA LEU A 63 8.17 3.34 0.88
C LEU A 63 7.81 4.84 0.81
N THR A 64 7.58 5.46 1.97
CA THR A 64 7.21 6.88 2.05
C THR A 64 8.38 7.80 1.78
N ASN A 65 9.53 7.58 2.44
CA ASN A 65 10.64 8.54 2.41
C ASN A 65 11.67 8.28 1.31
N GLU A 66 11.92 7.01 0.96
CA GLU A 66 12.95 6.66 -0.03
C GLU A 66 12.35 6.50 -1.43
N ILE A 67 11.14 5.94 -1.53
CA ILE A 67 10.47 5.74 -2.83
C ILE A 67 9.50 6.90 -3.14
N GLY A 68 8.96 7.57 -2.12
CA GLY A 68 8.05 8.71 -2.30
C GLY A 68 6.59 8.32 -2.56
N LEU A 69 6.13 7.20 -2.00
CA LEU A 69 4.76 6.69 -2.17
C LEU A 69 3.89 6.97 -0.94
N ASP A 70 2.60 7.24 -1.15
CA ASP A 70 1.65 7.36 -0.04
C ASP A 70 1.40 5.98 0.59
N CYS A 71 1.60 5.87 1.89
CA CYS A 71 1.44 4.64 2.65
C CYS A 71 0.50 4.88 3.84
N TYR A 72 -0.30 3.88 4.14
CA TYR A 72 -1.21 3.88 5.27
C TYR A 72 -1.02 2.62 6.09
N PHE A 73 -0.63 2.77 7.36
CA PHE A 73 -0.31 1.66 8.25
C PHE A 73 -1.19 1.68 9.50
N PRO A 74 -2.40 1.08 9.45
CA PRO A 74 -3.33 1.13 10.57
C PRO A 74 -2.77 0.37 11.78
N ARG A 75 -2.76 1.05 12.91
CA ARG A 75 -2.33 0.58 14.23
C ARG A 75 -3.49 0.64 15.21
N LEU A 76 -3.49 -0.30 16.14
CA LEU A 76 -4.46 -0.42 17.21
C LEU A 76 -3.81 -0.08 18.55
N LYS A 77 -4.39 0.89 19.25
CA LYS A 77 -4.07 1.20 20.64
C LYS A 77 -5.09 0.54 21.56
N ARG A 78 -4.65 -0.37 22.42
CA ARG A 78 -5.51 -1.04 23.41
C ARG A 78 -4.83 -1.23 24.76
N LYS A 79 -5.64 -1.36 25.81
CA LYS A 79 -5.17 -1.74 27.15
C LYS A 79 -5.00 -3.26 27.19
N LYS A 80 -3.79 -3.73 27.52
CA LYS A 80 -3.46 -5.15 27.65
C LYS A 80 -2.80 -5.40 29.01
N ILE A 81 -3.13 -6.52 29.65
CA ILE A 81 -2.42 -6.96 30.86
C ILE A 81 -1.18 -7.73 30.41
N ILE A 82 0.00 -7.22 30.75
CA ILE A 82 1.28 -7.86 30.45
C ILE A 82 2.01 -8.06 31.77
N ARG A 83 2.34 -9.32 32.11
CA ARG A 83 3.01 -9.67 33.38
C ARG A 83 2.30 -9.06 34.60
N ARG A 84 0.98 -9.24 34.70
CA ARG A 84 0.10 -8.70 35.76
C ARG A 84 -0.02 -7.17 35.83
N VAL A 85 0.58 -6.43 34.90
CA VAL A 85 0.51 -4.96 34.85
C VAL A 85 -0.34 -4.51 33.67
N LYS A 86 -1.30 -3.63 33.91
CA LYS A 86 -2.07 -2.96 32.85
C LYS A 86 -1.14 -2.02 32.08
N ARG A 87 -0.95 -2.28 30.79
CA ARG A 87 -0.13 -1.48 29.87
C ARG A 87 -0.98 -1.06 28.67
N ILE A 88 -0.75 0.15 28.18
CA ILE A 88 -1.28 0.59 26.90
C ILE A 88 -0.27 0.17 25.84
N VAL A 89 -0.71 -0.60 24.85
CA VAL A 89 0.11 -1.06 23.74
C VAL A 89 -0.46 -0.53 22.43
N THR A 90 0.45 -0.15 21.52
CA THR A 90 0.13 0.17 20.14
C THR A 90 0.74 -0.92 19.28
N GLU A 91 -0.10 -1.66 18.55
CA GLU A 91 0.33 -2.76 17.69
C GLU A 91 -0.32 -2.65 16.30
N PRO A 92 0.19 -3.34 15.27
CA PRO A 92 -0.44 -3.34 13.95
C PRO A 92 -1.90 -3.81 14.04
N LEU A 93 -2.83 -3.12 13.39
CA LEU A 93 -4.22 -3.60 13.27
C LEU A 93 -4.27 -4.87 12.41
N PHE A 94 -3.48 -4.87 11.32
CA PHE A 94 -3.27 -6.02 10.46
C PHE A 94 -1.79 -6.42 10.51
N PRO A 95 -1.42 -7.42 11.32
CA PRO A 95 -0.03 -7.86 11.40
C PRO A 95 0.51 -8.23 10.03
N ARG A 96 1.71 -7.75 9.70
CA ARG A 96 2.40 -7.96 8.42
C ARG A 96 1.77 -7.29 7.20
N TYR A 97 0.79 -6.42 7.37
CA TYR A 97 0.14 -5.73 6.25
C TYR A 97 0.12 -4.22 6.43
N LEU A 98 0.34 -3.52 5.32
CA LEU A 98 0.13 -2.09 5.19
C LEU A 98 -0.45 -1.79 3.80
N PHE A 99 -0.95 -0.58 3.61
CA PHE A 99 -1.50 -0.14 2.34
C PHE A 99 -0.58 0.89 1.70
N CYS A 100 -0.41 0.80 0.38
CA CYS A 100 0.43 1.74 -0.37
C CYS A 100 -0.31 2.14 -1.66
N GLN A 101 -0.36 3.44 -1.93
CA GLN A 101 -0.88 3.99 -3.17
C GLN A 101 0.25 4.05 -4.19
N LEU A 102 0.09 3.33 -5.29
CA LEU A 102 1.12 3.23 -6.32
C LEU A 102 0.50 3.05 -7.70
N ASP A 103 1.24 3.45 -8.73
CA ASP A 103 0.94 3.09 -10.10
C ASP A 103 1.59 1.74 -10.43
N LEU A 104 0.79 0.85 -11.01
CA LEU A 104 1.26 -0.50 -11.31
C LEU A 104 2.30 -0.51 -12.44
N ALA A 105 2.24 0.45 -13.38
CA ALA A 105 3.18 0.50 -14.48
C ALA A 105 4.58 0.95 -14.04
N SER A 106 4.65 2.00 -13.20
CA SER A 106 5.92 2.61 -12.78
C SER A 106 6.47 2.06 -11.46
N SER A 107 5.63 1.93 -10.42
CA SER A 107 6.09 1.73 -9.04
C SER A 107 5.97 0.27 -8.55
N TYR A 108 5.24 -0.60 -9.25
CA TYR A 108 5.02 -1.99 -8.81
C TYR A 108 6.33 -2.75 -8.53
N ARG A 109 7.31 -2.66 -9.43
CA ARG A 109 8.60 -3.35 -9.26
C ARG A 109 9.38 -2.77 -8.09
N ALA A 110 9.36 -1.44 -7.93
CA ALA A 110 10.04 -0.77 -6.83
C ALA A 110 9.50 -1.24 -5.47
N VAL A 111 8.18 -1.31 -5.31
CA VAL A 111 7.55 -1.79 -4.07
C VAL A 111 7.76 -3.30 -3.87
N ARG A 112 7.62 -4.11 -4.93
CA ARG A 112 7.77 -5.57 -4.84
C ARG A 112 9.17 -5.98 -4.36
N TYR A 113 10.21 -5.27 -4.80
CA TYR A 113 11.60 -5.56 -4.43
C TYR A 113 12.14 -4.64 -3.33
N ALA A 114 11.28 -3.82 -2.72
CA ALA A 114 11.63 -2.98 -1.60
C ALA A 114 12.09 -3.82 -0.39
N LYS A 115 12.93 -3.23 0.44
CA LYS A 115 13.48 -3.92 1.61
C LYS A 115 12.38 -4.38 2.55
N ASP A 116 12.46 -5.64 2.98
CA ASP A 116 11.55 -6.28 3.95
C ASP A 116 10.08 -6.42 3.50
N VAL A 117 9.78 -6.13 2.22
CA VAL A 117 8.56 -6.54 1.54
C VAL A 117 8.67 -8.02 1.16
N VAL A 118 7.60 -8.78 1.40
CA VAL A 118 7.48 -10.19 1.01
C VAL A 118 6.75 -10.30 -0.31
N ASN A 119 5.61 -9.62 -0.43
CA ASN A 119 4.81 -9.63 -1.65
C ASN A 119 3.80 -8.48 -1.64
N ILE A 120 3.17 -8.22 -2.78
CA ILE A 120 1.90 -7.48 -2.85
C ILE A 120 0.78 -8.52 -2.87
N VAL A 121 -0.33 -8.25 -2.17
CA VAL A 121 -1.46 -9.18 -2.09
C VAL A 121 -2.12 -9.29 -3.46
N ASN A 122 -2.24 -10.52 -3.95
CA ASN A 122 -2.80 -10.84 -5.26
C ASN A 122 -4.15 -11.55 -5.12
N SER A 123 -4.99 -11.36 -6.12
CA SER A 123 -6.18 -12.17 -6.36
C SER A 123 -5.91 -13.02 -7.59
N GLY A 124 -5.52 -14.28 -7.39
CA GLY A 124 -4.97 -15.11 -8.46
C GLY A 124 -3.64 -14.54 -8.96
N GLU A 125 -3.57 -14.24 -10.24
CA GLU A 125 -2.32 -13.75 -10.89
C GLU A 125 -2.13 -12.24 -10.83
N ARG A 126 -3.15 -11.48 -10.41
CA ARG A 126 -3.12 -10.01 -10.46
C ARG A 126 -3.11 -9.38 -9.06
N PRO A 127 -2.33 -8.30 -8.84
CA PRO A 127 -2.40 -7.49 -7.62
C PRO A 127 -3.82 -7.03 -7.34
N LYS A 128 -4.26 -7.19 -6.08
CA LYS A 128 -5.61 -6.82 -5.67
C LYS A 128 -5.63 -5.34 -5.28
N VAL A 129 -6.42 -4.57 -6.02
CA VAL A 129 -6.72 -3.18 -5.68
C VAL A 129 -7.63 -3.14 -4.45
N VAL A 130 -7.25 -2.31 -3.49
CA VAL A 130 -8.05 -1.91 -2.33
C VAL A 130 -8.77 -0.63 -2.71
N ALA A 131 -10.07 -0.55 -2.42
CA ALA A 131 -10.86 0.61 -2.80
C ALA A 131 -10.54 1.81 -1.88
N ASP A 132 -10.51 3.02 -2.45
CA ASP A 132 -10.21 4.25 -1.71
C ASP A 132 -11.12 4.44 -0.49
N HIS A 133 -12.41 4.09 -0.63
CA HIS A 133 -13.38 4.20 0.45
C HIS A 133 -13.03 3.31 1.65
N THR A 134 -12.39 2.15 1.43
CA THR A 134 -11.93 1.28 2.51
C THR A 134 -10.82 1.97 3.30
N ILE A 135 -9.84 2.56 2.62
CA ILE A 135 -8.75 3.29 3.26
C ILE A 135 -9.28 4.53 3.97
N ALA A 136 -10.19 5.28 3.34
CA ALA A 136 -10.83 6.44 3.94
C ALA A 136 -11.59 6.06 5.22
N GLN A 137 -12.34 4.96 5.21
CA GLN A 137 -13.06 4.47 6.40
C GLN A 137 -12.11 4.08 7.53
N LEU A 138 -10.99 3.41 7.22
CA LEU A 138 -9.96 3.09 8.21
C LEU A 138 -9.33 4.37 8.80
N LYS A 139 -9.05 5.38 7.96
CA LYS A 139 -8.56 6.69 8.39
C LYS A 139 -9.56 7.41 9.30
N ILE A 140 -10.85 7.37 8.97
CA ILE A 140 -11.93 7.92 9.81
C ILE A 140 -11.95 7.24 11.19
N TRP A 141 -11.81 5.92 11.24
CA TRP A 141 -11.77 5.18 12.51
C TRP A 141 -10.54 5.50 13.37
N ALA A 142 -9.43 5.90 12.76
CA ALA A 142 -8.22 6.32 13.50
C ALA A 142 -8.38 7.71 14.17
N GLY A 143 -9.27 8.55 13.65
CA GLY A 143 -9.51 9.89 14.19
C GLY A 143 -8.30 10.82 14.05
N GLU A 144 -8.09 11.72 15.02
CA GLU A 144 -7.05 12.76 14.99
C GLU A 144 -5.61 12.22 14.93
N LYS A 145 -5.40 10.98 15.38
CA LYS A 145 -4.10 10.32 15.32
C LYS A 145 -4.07 9.50 14.05
N ASN A 146 -3.72 10.15 12.93
CA ASN A 146 -3.53 9.55 11.61
C ASN A 146 -2.86 8.16 11.73
N ASP A 147 -3.67 7.11 11.62
CA ASP A 147 -3.31 5.69 11.64
C ASP A 147 -3.45 4.94 12.99
N ILE A 148 -3.77 5.59 14.11
CA ILE A 148 -3.96 4.91 15.41
C ILE A 148 -5.44 4.85 15.80
N ILE A 149 -6.04 3.67 15.63
CA ILE A 149 -7.39 3.36 16.12
C ILE A 149 -7.32 3.05 17.62
N THR A 150 -8.16 3.71 18.42
CA THR A 150 -8.23 3.50 19.86
C THR A 150 -9.49 2.69 20.20
N LEU A 151 -9.31 1.47 20.72
CA LEU A 151 -10.41 0.73 21.33
C LEU A 151 -10.53 1.17 22.79
N GLU A 152 -11.41 2.14 23.03
CA GLU A 152 -11.98 2.38 24.34
C GLU A 152 -12.86 1.15 24.65
N PRO A 153 -12.57 0.36 25.70
CA PRO A 153 -13.49 -0.70 26.11
C PRO A 153 -14.80 -0.03 26.53
N LYS A 154 -15.85 -0.16 25.71
CA LYS A 154 -17.20 0.22 26.11
C LYS A 154 -17.54 -0.60 27.36
N PRO A 155 -18.03 0.00 28.45
CA PRO A 155 -18.56 -0.78 29.56
C PRO A 155 -19.70 -1.66 29.04
N PHE A 156 -19.67 -2.95 29.38
CA PHE A 156 -20.72 -3.88 29.00
C PHE A 156 -22.06 -3.40 29.55
N GLU A 157 -23.10 -3.45 28.73
CA GLU A 157 -24.45 -3.10 29.17
C GLU A 157 -25.14 -4.32 29.80
N THR A 158 -26.05 -4.08 30.75
CA THR A 158 -26.81 -5.16 31.39
C THR A 158 -27.67 -5.87 30.34
N GLY A 159 -27.42 -7.17 30.13
CA GLY A 159 -28.07 -7.97 29.09
C GLY A 159 -27.18 -8.31 27.88
N GLU A 160 -25.96 -7.76 27.81
CA GLU A 160 -24.98 -8.11 26.79
C GLU A 160 -24.36 -9.49 27.07
N SER A 161 -24.31 -10.35 26.06
CA SER A 161 -23.65 -11.66 26.17
C SER A 161 -22.14 -11.48 26.20
N VAL A 162 -21.52 -11.86 27.32
CA VAL A 162 -20.06 -11.76 27.52
C VAL A 162 -19.43 -13.15 27.64
N GLU A 163 -18.23 -13.30 27.12
CA GLU A 163 -17.44 -14.53 27.21
C GLU A 163 -16.32 -14.38 28.26
N ILE A 164 -16.25 -15.34 29.19
CA ILE A 164 -15.20 -15.37 30.22
C ILE A 164 -13.90 -15.86 29.57
N THR A 165 -12.95 -14.95 29.36
CA THR A 165 -11.66 -15.26 28.72
C THR A 165 -10.56 -15.73 29.71
N SER A 166 -10.80 -15.66 31.03
CA SER A 166 -9.91 -16.23 32.07
C SER A 166 -10.62 -16.28 33.43
N GLY A 167 -10.41 -17.38 34.19
CA GLY A 167 -10.81 -17.53 35.60
C GLY A 167 -9.60 -17.60 36.55
N PRO A 168 -9.82 -17.69 37.88
CA PRO A 168 -8.75 -17.72 38.89
C PRO A 168 -7.81 -18.91 38.78
#